data_AF-A0A957VA29-F1
#
_entry.id   AF-A0A957VA29-F1
#
_cell.length_a   1.000
_cell.length_b   1.000
_cell.length_c   1.000
_cell.angle_alpha   90.00
_cell.angle_beta   90.00
_cell.angle_gamma   90.00
#
_symmetry.space_group_name_H-M   'P 1'
#
loop_
_entity.id
_entity.type
_entity.pdbx_description
1 polymer ?
#
loop_
_entity_poly.entity_id
_entity_poly.type
_entity_poly.pdbx_seq_one_letter_code
_entity_poly.pdbx_strand_id
1 'polypeptide(L)' 'ITQACTLLPGDIISTGTPHGTGAFRDPPIYLKPGDLIEVEIDKLGLLRNYVA' A
#
# COMPACT_ATOMS: atom_id res chain seq x y z
N ILE A 1 -17.19 -3.93 -8.39
CA ILE A 1 -17.65 -3.01 -7.32
C ILE A 1 -18.98 -2.38 -7.69
N THR A 2 -19.07 -1.71 -8.85
CA THR A 2 -20.31 -1.03 -9.29
C THR A 2 -21.53 -1.92 -9.51
N GLN A 3 -21.35 -3.23 -9.67
CA GLN A 3 -22.46 -4.20 -9.70
C GLN A 3 -23.07 -4.50 -8.32
N ALA A 4 -22.39 -4.10 -7.23
CA ALA A 4 -22.82 -4.35 -5.85
C ALA A 4 -23.23 -3.06 -5.12
N CYS A 5 -22.61 -1.92 -5.45
CA CYS A 5 -22.95 -0.62 -4.89
C CYS A 5 -22.64 0.53 -5.87
N THR A 6 -23.32 1.66 -5.71
CA THR A 6 -23.02 2.89 -6.45
C THR A 6 -21.75 3.54 -5.88
N LEU A 7 -20.82 3.93 -6.76
CA LEU A 7 -19.66 4.75 -6.39
C LEU A 7 -20.03 6.23 -6.42
N LEU A 8 -19.54 6.98 -5.46
CA LEU A 8 -19.72 8.42 -5.34
C LEU A 8 -18.45 9.18 -5.75
N PRO A 9 -18.58 10.42 -6.25
CA PRO A 9 -17.40 11.26 -6.53
C PRO A 9 -16.54 11.43 -5.27
N GLY A 10 -15.25 11.12 -5.40
CA GLY A 10 -14.29 11.15 -4.28
C GLY A 10 -14.02 9.77 -3.65
N ASP A 11 -14.74 8.73 -4.05
CA ASP A 11 -14.42 7.37 -3.60
C ASP A 11 -13.03 6.93 -4.07
N ILE A 12 -12.29 6.27 -3.18
CA ILE A 12 -10.92 5.79 -3.43
C ILE A 12 -10.92 4.27 -3.48
N ILE A 13 -10.42 3.71 -4.57
CA ILE A 13 -10.24 2.25 -4.74
C ILE A 13 -8.75 1.94 -4.63
N SER A 14 -8.37 1.17 -3.61
CA SER A 14 -7.03 0.57 -3.56
C SER A 14 -7.00 -0.68 -4.46
N THR A 15 -6.17 -0.65 -5.49
CA THR A 15 -6.15 -1.66 -6.56
C THR A 15 -5.32 -2.92 -6.23
N GLY A 16 -4.75 -2.98 -5.03
CA GLY A 16 -3.93 -4.09 -4.56
C GLY A 16 -2.43 -3.78 -4.59
N THR A 17 -1.62 -4.74 -4.13
CA THR A 17 -0.17 -4.64 -4.06
C THR A 17 0.48 -5.77 -4.85
N PRO A 18 1.64 -5.56 -5.51
CA PRO A 18 2.45 -6.63 -6.09
C PRO A 18 2.96 -7.64 -5.04
N HIS A 19 3.69 -8.64 -5.51
CA HIS A 19 4.40 -9.57 -4.63
C HIS A 19 5.50 -8.86 -3.82
N GLY A 20 5.95 -9.50 -2.73
CA GLY A 20 7.09 -9.03 -1.93
C GLY A 20 6.71 -8.41 -0.58
N THR A 21 5.45 -8.53 -0.14
CA THR A 21 5.10 -8.13 1.23
C THR A 21 5.90 -8.96 2.24
N GLY A 22 6.33 -8.32 3.33
CA GLY A 22 7.23 -8.93 4.30
C GLY A 22 6.70 -10.22 4.95
N ALA A 23 5.37 -10.34 5.06
CA ALA A 23 4.70 -11.53 5.59
C ALA A 23 4.92 -12.80 4.76
N PHE A 24 5.17 -12.67 3.45
CA PHE A 24 5.39 -13.81 2.54
C PHE A 24 6.88 -14.05 2.25
N ARG A 25 7.79 -13.43 3.01
CA ARG A 25 9.24 -13.72 2.93
C ARG A 25 9.58 -14.93 3.81
N ASP A 26 10.73 -15.54 3.55
CA ASP A 26 11.29 -16.60 4.39
C ASP A 26 12.72 -16.22 4.84
N PRO A 27 12.92 -15.85 6.12
CA PRO A 27 11.91 -15.70 7.17
C PRO A 27 10.99 -14.49 6.94
N PRO A 28 9.78 -14.46 7.54
CA PRO A 28 8.90 -13.29 7.49
C PRO A 28 9.55 -12.05 8.12
N ILE A 29 9.33 -10.89 7.52
CA ILE A 29 9.84 -9.60 8.00
C ILE A 29 8.66 -8.67 8.24
N TYR A 30 8.59 -8.08 9.43
CA TYR A 30 7.54 -7.13 9.81
C TYR A 30 8.15 -5.77 10.16
N LEU A 31 7.33 -4.74 10.03
CA LEU A 31 7.69 -3.36 10.36
C LEU A 31 8.01 -3.21 11.84
N LYS A 32 8.96 -2.32 12.14
CA LYS A 32 9.39 -1.95 13.50
C LYS A 32 9.33 -0.43 13.67
N PRO A 33 9.22 0.07 14.92
CA PRO A 33 9.31 1.50 15.18
C PRO A 33 10.59 2.11 14.61
N GLY A 34 10.45 3.25 13.93
CA GLY A 34 11.53 3.94 13.23
C GLY A 34 11.74 3.54 11.78
N ASP A 35 11.12 2.46 11.29
CA ASP A 35 11.25 2.06 9.88
C ASP A 35 10.65 3.14 8.94
N LEU A 36 11.38 3.46 7.86
CA LEU A 36 10.88 4.28 6.76
C LEU A 36 10.28 3.39 5.67
N ILE A 37 9.05 3.68 5.28
CA ILE A 37 8.32 3.02 4.19
C ILE A 37 8.21 3.99 3.02
N GLU A 38 8.65 3.53 1.86
CA GLU A 38 8.60 4.25 0.59
C GLU A 38 7.73 3.50 -0.42
N VAL A 39 6.75 4.19 -1.00
CA VAL A 39 5.91 3.66 -2.09
C VAL A 39 5.96 4.64 -3.25
N GLU A 40 6.37 4.16 -4.42
CA GLU A 40 6.50 4.98 -5.62
C GLU A 40 5.66 4.42 -6.76
N ILE A 41 5.01 5.32 -7.49
CA ILE A 41 4.41 5.03 -8.78
C ILE A 41 5.03 6.00 -9.79
N ASP A 42 5.61 5.46 -10.86
CA ASP A 42 6.23 6.26 -11.92
C ASP A 42 5.25 7.34 -12.41
N LYS A 43 5.75 8.58 -12.53
CA LYS A 43 5.02 9.80 -12.93
C LYS A 43 3.92 10.28 -11.98
N LEU A 44 3.63 9.58 -10.88
CA LEU A 44 2.70 10.05 -9.85
C LEU A 44 3.45 10.64 -8.65
N GLY A 45 4.49 9.95 -8.18
CA GLY A 45 5.35 10.43 -7.10
C GLY A 45 5.64 9.38 -6.03
N LEU A 46 6.31 9.85 -4.97
CA LEU A 46 6.80 9.07 -3.84
C LEU A 46 6.04 9.41 -2.56
N LEU A 47 5.51 8.38 -1.89
CA LEU A 47 4.91 8.49 -0.57
C LEU A 47 5.89 7.92 0.49
N ARG A 48 6.24 8.73 1.48
CA ARG A 48 7.14 8.38 2.59
C ARG A 48 6.40 8.40 3.92
N ASN A 49 6.51 7.33 4.71
CA ASN A 49 5.94 7.26 6.05
C ASN A 49 6.92 6.61 7.02
N TYR A 50 7.05 7.17 8.22
CA TYR A 50 7.79 6.53 9.31
C TYR A 50 6.83 5.74 10.21
N VAL A 51 7.25 4.56 10.66
CA VAL A 51 6.54 3.78 11.67
C VAL A 51 6.82 4.38 13.04
N ALA A 52 5.77 4.79 13.76
CA ALA A 52 5.85 5.35 15.10
C ALA A 52 5.93 4.28 16.19
#